data_AF-A0A8C1F864-F1
#
_entry.id   AF-A0A8C1F864-F1
#
_cell.length_a   1.000
_cell.length_b   1.000
_cell.length_c   1.000
_cell.angle_alpha   90.00
_cell.angle_beta   90.00
_cell.angle_gamma   90.00
#
_symmetry.space_group_name_H-M   'P 1'
#
loop_
_entity.id
_entity.type
_entity.pdbx_description
1 polymer ?
#
loop_
_entity_poly.entity_id
_entity_poly.type
_entity_poly.pdbx_seq_one_letter_code
_entity_poly.pdbx_strand_id
1 'polypeptide(L)'
;MMKQMSAPLPQKGLGPGMPVMPPQQQQQQQQQQTHMPPGLAQPGVPPQGALREISPVYLCRIGQETVQDIVTRTMEIFQITRATQLPNGVTQSHAAYQDRFGKLQEHLRQLTLLFRKLRLLYERCVEMTPDLQESTAELVPYVGEESTPVRVEPCNPAVIQERQEVLEKVRQKNQEMKVLMDQMRNLLWDVNAMLTMRK
;
A
#
# COMPACT_ATOMS: atom_id res chain seq x y z
N MET A 1 -82.27 24.32 -14.58
CA MET A 1 -82.41 25.18 -13.38
C MET A 1 -81.31 24.76 -12.40
N MET A 2 -80.28 25.59 -12.20
CA MET A 2 -80.13 26.52 -11.05
C MET A 2 -79.91 25.74 -9.74
N LYS A 3 -79.01 26.04 -8.80
CA LYS A 3 -78.03 27.11 -8.51
C LYS A 3 -77.28 26.54 -7.27
N GLN A 4 -75.96 26.48 -7.20
CA GLN A 4 -75.07 27.50 -6.60
C GLN A 4 -75.44 28.02 -5.19
N MET A 5 -74.37 28.27 -4.39
CA MET A 5 -74.24 29.11 -3.17
C MET A 5 -74.19 28.34 -1.82
N SER A 6 -73.28 28.59 -0.87
CA SER A 6 -72.24 29.62 -0.70
C SER A 6 -71.24 29.26 0.42
N ALA A 7 -70.04 29.86 0.32
CA ALA A 7 -68.94 29.88 1.30
C ALA A 7 -69.23 30.85 2.50
N PRO A 8 -68.30 31.06 3.47
CA PRO A 8 -67.15 31.96 3.23
C PRO A 8 -65.79 31.60 3.89
N LEU A 9 -64.75 32.16 3.27
CA LEU A 9 -63.32 32.33 3.64
C LEU A 9 -63.14 33.45 4.72
N PRO A 10 -61.93 33.80 5.29
CA PRO A 10 -60.69 34.07 4.52
C PRO A 10 -59.27 33.91 5.15
N GLN A 11 -58.27 33.77 4.23
CA GLN A 11 -56.92 34.40 4.16
C GLN A 11 -55.80 33.98 5.17
N LYS A 12 -54.48 33.91 4.88
CA LYS A 12 -53.59 34.43 3.80
C LYS A 12 -52.17 33.78 3.85
N GLY A 13 -51.45 33.74 2.71
CA GLY A 13 -49.97 33.78 2.60
C GLY A 13 -49.30 32.48 2.12
N LEU A 14 -49.21 32.16 0.82
CA LEU A 14 -48.31 32.62 -0.26
C LEU A 14 -46.79 32.44 0.00
N GLY A 15 -46.20 31.47 -0.71
CA GLY A 15 -44.77 31.40 -1.04
C GLY A 15 -44.51 30.45 -2.22
N PRO A 16 -44.08 30.95 -3.39
CA PRO A 16 -43.33 30.22 -4.41
C PRO A 16 -41.89 30.79 -4.48
N GLY A 17 -40.83 30.17 -5.00
CA GLY A 17 -40.68 29.10 -5.98
C GLY A 17 -39.55 29.50 -6.94
N MET A 18 -38.54 28.63 -7.06
CA MET A 18 -37.60 28.45 -8.20
C MET A 18 -36.45 29.47 -8.47
N PRO A 19 -35.35 29.01 -9.12
CA PRO A 19 -33.99 29.54 -9.01
C PRO A 19 -33.58 30.46 -10.16
N VAL A 20 -32.55 31.29 -9.94
CA VAL A 20 -31.99 32.18 -10.96
C VAL A 20 -30.47 31.97 -11.11
N MET A 21 -30.03 31.81 -12.37
CA MET A 21 -28.63 31.81 -12.83
C MET A 21 -28.01 33.21 -12.71
N PRO A 22 -26.68 33.35 -12.52
CA PRO A 22 -25.97 34.59 -12.83
C PRO A 22 -25.28 34.55 -14.20
N PRO A 23 -25.28 35.67 -14.96
CA PRO A 23 -24.56 35.80 -16.22
C PRO A 23 -23.14 36.35 -16.06
N GLN A 24 -22.40 36.17 -17.16
CA GLN A 24 -21.03 36.55 -17.46
C GLN A 24 -20.95 38.03 -17.94
N GLN A 25 -19.95 38.81 -17.51
CA GLN A 25 -19.43 39.96 -18.29
C GLN A 25 -18.03 40.42 -17.83
N GLN A 26 -17.35 41.17 -18.71
CA GLN A 26 -15.92 41.26 -18.96
C GLN A 26 -15.43 42.73 -18.99
N GLN A 27 -14.14 42.98 -18.63
CA GLN A 27 -13.28 44.19 -18.92
C GLN A 27 -13.64 45.54 -18.21
N GLN A 28 -12.75 46.46 -17.77
CA GLN A 28 -11.41 46.91 -18.18
C GLN A 28 -10.74 47.88 -17.13
N GLN A 29 -9.44 47.70 -16.82
CA GLN A 29 -8.30 48.66 -16.71
C GLN A 29 -8.28 49.97 -15.85
N GLN A 30 -7.36 50.08 -14.86
CA GLN A 30 -6.32 51.14 -14.63
C GLN A 30 -5.65 50.95 -13.24
N GLN A 31 -4.40 50.52 -13.13
CA GLN A 31 -3.15 51.32 -13.10
C GLN A 31 -3.04 52.28 -11.89
N GLN A 32 -2.37 51.83 -10.82
CA GLN A 32 -1.66 52.74 -9.92
C GLN A 32 -0.38 52.06 -9.40
N GLN A 33 0.74 52.54 -9.95
CA GLN A 33 2.09 52.28 -9.46
C GLN A 33 2.26 52.93 -8.10
N THR A 34 2.79 52.20 -7.12
CA THR A 34 3.42 52.81 -5.95
C THR A 34 4.93 52.69 -6.11
N HIS A 35 5.56 53.86 -6.10
CA HIS A 35 6.96 54.14 -6.30
C HIS A 35 7.75 53.62 -5.08
N MET A 36 8.74 52.76 -5.29
CA MET A 36 9.78 52.46 -4.30
C MET A 36 11.15 52.55 -5.00
N PRO A 37 12.21 53.03 -4.31
CA PRO A 37 13.42 53.55 -4.93
C PRO A 37 14.34 52.43 -5.46
N PRO A 38 15.17 52.73 -6.48
CA PRO A 38 16.04 51.75 -7.10
C PRO A 38 17.28 51.52 -6.22
N GLY A 39 17.44 50.30 -5.72
CA GLY A 39 18.62 49.91 -4.96
C GLY A 39 18.78 48.40 -4.91
N LEU A 40 19.83 47.91 -5.57
CA LEU A 40 20.40 46.57 -5.50
C LEU A 40 19.66 45.48 -6.30
N ALA A 41 20.14 45.30 -7.53
CA ALA A 41 19.97 44.08 -8.30
C ALA A 41 20.52 42.87 -7.52
N GLN A 42 19.64 41.99 -7.08
CA GLN A 42 19.99 40.60 -6.78
C GLN A 42 19.68 39.75 -8.03
N PRO A 43 20.56 38.81 -8.43
CA PRO A 43 20.24 37.89 -9.50
C PRO A 43 19.05 37.03 -9.08
N GLY A 44 17.99 37.07 -9.87
CA GLY A 44 16.78 36.29 -9.67
C GLY A 44 17.09 34.79 -9.65
N VAL A 45 16.82 34.15 -8.52
CA VAL A 45 16.50 32.73 -8.52
C VAL A 45 15.14 32.58 -9.21
N PRO A 46 15.03 31.83 -10.32
CA PRO A 46 13.73 31.54 -10.88
C PRO A 46 12.91 30.78 -9.83
N PRO A 47 11.60 31.03 -9.70
CA PRO A 47 10.73 30.14 -8.94
C PRO A 47 10.72 28.81 -9.69
N GLN A 48 11.57 27.88 -9.24
CA GLN A 48 11.43 26.48 -9.59
C GLN A 48 10.06 26.08 -9.07
N GLY A 49 9.08 26.07 -9.98
CA GLY A 49 7.85 25.34 -9.79
C GLY A 49 8.28 23.93 -9.47
N ALA A 50 8.27 23.59 -8.19
CA ALA A 50 8.50 22.25 -7.70
C ALA A 50 7.37 21.39 -8.27
N LEU A 51 7.56 20.94 -9.50
CA LEU A 51 6.95 19.74 -10.05
C LEU A 51 7.40 18.67 -9.07
N ARG A 52 6.63 18.47 -7.99
CA ARG A 52 6.91 17.45 -6.99
C ARG A 52 6.99 16.14 -7.76
N GLU A 53 8.20 15.68 -8.03
CA GLU A 53 8.44 14.41 -8.67
C GLU A 53 7.69 13.37 -7.85
N ILE A 54 6.86 12.57 -8.53
CA ILE A 54 6.00 11.60 -7.89
C ILE A 54 6.91 10.53 -7.30
N SER A 55 7.08 10.53 -5.98
CA SER A 55 7.93 9.56 -5.28
C SER A 55 7.40 8.13 -5.46
N PRO A 56 8.28 7.12 -5.62
CA PRO A 56 7.89 5.71 -5.62
C PRO A 56 7.09 5.30 -4.38
N VAL A 57 7.40 5.89 -3.22
CA VAL A 57 6.70 5.64 -1.96
C VAL A 57 5.22 6.03 -2.06
N TYR A 58 4.92 7.11 -2.78
CA TYR A 58 3.55 7.56 -2.99
C TYR A 58 2.77 6.61 -3.90
N LEU A 59 3.40 6.12 -4.97
CA LEU A 59 2.82 5.09 -5.84
C LEU A 59 2.54 3.79 -5.07
N CYS A 60 3.46 3.35 -4.21
CA CYS A 60 3.27 2.18 -3.36
C CYS A 60 2.08 2.36 -2.39
N ARG A 61 1.89 3.55 -1.83
CA ARG A 61 0.72 3.85 -0.99
C ARG A 61 -0.59 3.75 -1.76
N ILE A 62 -0.64 4.31 -2.97
CA ILE A 62 -1.82 4.17 -3.85
C ILE A 62 -2.03 2.70 -4.26
N GLY A 63 -0.93 1.96 -4.48
CA GLY A 63 -0.95 0.53 -4.76
C GLY A 63 -1.59 -0.26 -3.62
N GLN A 64 -1.19 0.02 -2.38
CA GLN A 64 -1.77 -0.59 -1.19
C GLN A 64 -3.27 -0.30 -1.07
N GLU A 65 -3.69 0.96 -1.23
CA GLU A 65 -5.11 1.33 -1.22
C GLU A 65 -5.89 0.59 -2.32
N THR A 66 -5.30 0.46 -3.51
CA THR A 66 -5.92 -0.27 -4.63
C THR A 66 -6.06 -1.77 -4.32
N VAL A 67 -5.09 -2.39 -3.64
CA VAL A 67 -5.20 -3.79 -3.18
C VAL A 67 -6.32 -3.94 -2.15
N GLN A 68 -6.45 -2.99 -1.22
CA GLN A 68 -7.54 -2.99 -0.25
C GLN A 68 -8.91 -2.86 -0.92
N ASP A 69 -9.04 -2.00 -1.93
CA ASP A 69 -10.26 -1.86 -2.73
C ASP A 69 -10.62 -3.17 -3.46
N ILE A 70 -9.62 -3.87 -4.01
CA ILE A 70 -9.81 -5.18 -4.66
C ILE A 70 -10.38 -6.18 -3.66
N VAL A 71 -9.80 -6.29 -2.47
CA VAL A 71 -10.27 -7.20 -1.42
C VAL A 71 -11.71 -6.86 -1.04
N THR A 72 -11.99 -5.58 -0.79
CA THR A 72 -13.33 -5.09 -0.42
C THR A 72 -14.37 -5.43 -1.49
N ARG A 73 -14.08 -5.14 -2.76
CA ARG A 73 -14.98 -5.43 -3.88
C ARG A 73 -15.20 -6.94 -4.05
N THR A 74 -14.15 -7.74 -3.86
CA THR A 74 -14.24 -9.20 -3.89
C THR A 74 -15.14 -9.73 -2.78
N MET A 75 -15.05 -9.18 -1.57
CA MET A 75 -15.94 -9.53 -0.47
C MET A 75 -17.41 -9.21 -0.78
N GLU A 76 -17.71 -8.07 -1.39
CA GLU A 76 -19.07 -7.69 -1.81
C GLU A 76 -19.62 -8.64 -2.89
N ILE A 77 -18.80 -9.03 -3.86
CA ILE A 77 -19.16 -10.03 -4.88
C ILE A 77 -19.58 -11.35 -4.23
N PHE A 78 -18.80 -11.84 -3.26
CA PHE A 78 -19.15 -13.06 -2.54
C PHE A 78 -20.41 -12.89 -1.69
N GLN A 79 -20.63 -11.72 -1.09
CA GLN A 79 -21.86 -11.43 -0.35
C GLN A 79 -23.10 -11.46 -1.26
N ILE A 80 -23.03 -10.85 -2.45
CA ILE A 80 -24.13 -10.86 -3.42
C ILE A 80 -24.39 -12.27 -3.93
N THR A 81 -23.32 -13.00 -4.29
CA THR A 81 -23.44 -14.38 -4.79
C THR A 81 -24.04 -15.29 -3.73
N ARG A 82 -23.62 -15.18 -2.48
CA ARG A 82 -24.17 -15.94 -1.35
C ARG A 82 -25.65 -15.62 -1.10
N ALA A 83 -26.05 -14.36 -1.24
CA ALA A 83 -27.45 -13.96 -1.05
C ALA A 83 -28.35 -14.38 -2.23
N THR A 84 -27.75 -14.64 -3.40
CA THR A 84 -28.46 -15.05 -4.62
C THR A 84 -28.75 -16.55 -4.54
N GLN A 85 -29.97 -16.89 -4.10
CA GLN A 85 -30.42 -18.28 -4.16
C GLN A 85 -30.58 -18.71 -5.62
N LEU A 86 -30.14 -19.93 -5.95
CA LEU A 86 -30.54 -20.58 -7.19
C LEU A 86 -32.06 -20.81 -7.15
N PRO A 87 -32.76 -20.81 -8.29
CA PRO A 87 -34.21 -20.99 -8.34
C PRO A 87 -34.60 -22.39 -7.89
N ASN A 88 -34.70 -22.59 -6.56
CA ASN A 88 -35.15 -23.83 -5.92
C ASN A 88 -36.69 -23.91 -5.88
N GLY A 89 -37.37 -23.44 -6.94
CA GLY A 89 -38.82 -23.54 -7.09
C GLY A 89 -39.67 -22.54 -6.28
N VAL A 90 -39.07 -21.67 -5.45
CA VAL A 90 -39.77 -20.53 -4.84
C VAL A 90 -39.40 -19.27 -5.61
N THR A 91 -40.38 -18.67 -6.28
CA THR A 91 -40.21 -17.50 -7.14
C THR A 91 -39.73 -16.29 -6.31
N GLN A 92 -38.41 -16.05 -6.28
CA GLN A 92 -37.90 -14.73 -5.96
C GLN A 92 -38.43 -13.73 -7.00
N SER A 93 -38.75 -12.51 -6.56
CA SER A 93 -39.18 -11.45 -7.47
C SER A 93 -38.12 -11.24 -8.55
N HIS A 94 -38.51 -11.37 -9.82
CA HIS A 94 -37.63 -11.19 -10.98
C HIS A 94 -36.90 -9.83 -10.93
N ALA A 95 -37.54 -8.80 -10.37
CA ALA A 95 -36.95 -7.49 -10.16
C ALA A 95 -35.79 -7.50 -9.14
N ALA A 96 -35.91 -8.25 -8.05
CA ALA A 96 -34.86 -8.35 -7.02
C ALA A 96 -33.63 -9.12 -7.52
N TYR A 97 -33.84 -10.14 -8.37
CA TYR A 97 -32.74 -10.84 -9.03
C TYR A 97 -32.00 -9.91 -10.02
N GLN A 98 -32.74 -9.22 -10.89
CA GLN A 98 -32.18 -8.25 -11.84
C GLN A 98 -31.32 -7.17 -11.15
N ASP A 99 -31.81 -6.59 -10.04
CA ASP A 99 -31.03 -5.61 -9.26
C ASP A 99 -29.72 -6.19 -8.72
N ARG A 100 -29.76 -7.40 -8.14
CA ARG A 100 -28.57 -8.08 -7.63
C ARG A 100 -27.58 -8.44 -8.74
N PHE A 101 -28.09 -8.89 -9.88
CA PHE A 101 -27.28 -9.22 -11.04
C PHE A 101 -26.60 -7.96 -11.62
N GLY A 102 -27.34 -6.85 -11.73
CA GLY A 102 -26.78 -5.56 -12.16
C GLY A 102 -25.69 -5.06 -11.20
N LYS A 103 -25.90 -5.15 -9.89
CA LYS A 103 -24.88 -4.81 -8.88
C LYS A 103 -23.65 -5.70 -9.00
N LEU A 104 -23.84 -7.02 -9.14
CA LEU A 104 -22.75 -7.97 -9.34
C LEU A 104 -21.92 -7.62 -10.58
N GLN A 105 -22.59 -7.31 -11.69
CA GLN A 105 -21.93 -6.92 -12.93
C GLN A 105 -21.10 -5.63 -12.76
N GLU A 106 -21.62 -4.64 -12.03
CA GLU A 106 -20.86 -3.41 -11.77
C GLU A 106 -19.64 -3.68 -10.86
N HIS A 107 -19.78 -4.50 -9.81
CA HIS A 107 -18.65 -4.90 -8.99
C HIS A 107 -17.56 -5.62 -9.79
N LEU A 108 -17.94 -6.51 -10.70
CA LEU A 108 -17.01 -7.20 -11.60
C LEU A 108 -16.31 -6.24 -12.58
N ARG A 109 -17.05 -5.27 -13.13
CA ARG A 109 -16.50 -4.23 -13.99
C ARG A 109 -15.46 -3.40 -13.24
N GLN A 110 -15.80 -2.95 -12.03
CA GLN A 110 -14.90 -2.17 -11.18
C GLN A 110 -13.67 -2.98 -10.74
N LEU A 111 -13.85 -4.25 -10.39
CA LEU A 111 -12.75 -5.16 -10.05
C LEU A 111 -11.75 -5.26 -11.22
N THR A 112 -12.25 -5.36 -12.45
CA THR A 112 -11.42 -5.36 -13.67
C THR A 112 -10.62 -4.06 -13.81
N LEU A 113 -11.22 -2.91 -13.51
CA LEU A 113 -10.55 -1.62 -13.56
C LEU A 113 -9.47 -1.49 -12.47
N LEU A 114 -9.74 -1.99 -11.27
CA LEU A 114 -8.77 -1.99 -10.16
C LEU A 114 -7.53 -2.82 -10.50
N PHE A 115 -7.68 -4.00 -11.11
CA PHE A 115 -6.53 -4.79 -11.57
C PHE A 115 -5.72 -4.09 -12.66
N ARG A 116 -6.38 -3.41 -13.61
CA ARG A 116 -5.68 -2.59 -14.62
C ARG A 116 -4.91 -1.44 -13.98
N LYS A 117 -5.53 -0.74 -13.01
CA LYS A 117 -4.89 0.33 -12.23
C LYS A 117 -3.68 -0.20 -11.46
N LEU A 118 -3.84 -1.32 -10.76
CA LEU A 118 -2.77 -1.94 -9.97
C LEU A 118 -1.58 -2.34 -10.85
N ARG A 119 -1.85 -2.88 -12.04
CA ARG A 119 -0.80 -3.21 -13.01
C ARG A 119 -0.01 -1.97 -13.46
N LEU A 120 -0.70 -0.89 -13.81
CA LEU A 120 -0.04 0.37 -14.18
C LEU A 120 0.79 0.94 -13.03
N LEU A 121 0.28 0.90 -11.80
CA LEU A 121 1.04 1.32 -10.61
C LEU A 121 2.29 0.48 -10.41
N TYR A 122 2.18 -0.84 -10.56
CA TYR A 122 3.31 -1.75 -10.46
C TYR A 122 4.37 -1.47 -11.52
N GLU A 123 3.97 -1.39 -12.79
CA GLU A 123 4.88 -1.09 -13.91
C GLU A 123 5.62 0.25 -13.66
N ARG A 124 4.91 1.29 -13.21
CA ARG A 124 5.52 2.59 -12.87
C ARG A 124 6.42 2.56 -11.64
N CYS A 125 6.05 1.83 -10.59
CA CYS A 125 6.92 1.66 -9.43
C CYS A 125 8.23 0.99 -9.83
N VAL A 126 8.17 -0.08 -10.64
CA VAL A 126 9.36 -0.80 -11.11
C VAL A 126 10.25 0.11 -11.95
N GLU A 127 9.68 0.88 -12.89
CA GLU A 127 10.44 1.86 -13.69
C GLU A 127 11.19 2.90 -12.84
N MET A 128 10.62 3.32 -11.70
CA MET A 128 11.25 4.30 -10.79
C MET A 128 12.15 3.67 -9.73
N THR A 129 12.18 2.33 -9.60
CA THR A 129 13.00 1.62 -8.59
C THR A 129 13.81 0.47 -9.21
N PRO A 130 14.54 0.69 -10.33
CA PRO A 130 15.28 -0.38 -11.00
C PRO A 130 16.40 -0.96 -10.12
N ASP A 131 17.03 -0.13 -9.28
CA ASP A 131 18.14 -0.54 -8.41
C ASP A 131 17.69 -1.41 -7.21
N LEU A 132 16.38 -1.47 -6.95
CA LEU A 132 15.79 -2.27 -5.87
C LEU A 132 15.34 -3.66 -6.35
N GLN A 133 15.47 -3.94 -7.64
CA GLN A 133 15.03 -5.19 -8.25
C GLN A 133 16.09 -6.27 -8.01
N GLU A 134 16.10 -6.86 -6.81
CA GLU A 134 16.89 -8.06 -6.55
C GLU A 134 16.35 -9.19 -7.44
N SER A 135 17.19 -9.73 -8.33
CA SER A 135 16.81 -10.80 -9.23
C SER A 135 16.31 -11.97 -8.39
N THR A 136 15.10 -12.46 -8.65
CA THR A 136 14.51 -13.58 -7.89
C THR A 136 15.37 -14.85 -7.94
N ALA A 137 16.33 -14.90 -8.88
CA ALA A 137 17.34 -15.95 -9.01
C ALA A 137 18.46 -15.91 -7.95
N GLU A 138 18.65 -14.79 -7.23
CA GLU A 138 19.72 -14.63 -6.23
C GLU A 138 19.30 -15.08 -4.81
N LEU A 139 18.02 -15.39 -4.59
CA LEU A 139 17.50 -15.75 -3.27
C LEU A 139 17.80 -17.19 -2.82
N VAL A 140 18.45 -18.01 -3.64
CA VAL A 140 18.91 -19.35 -3.23
C VAL A 140 20.42 -19.43 -3.45
N PRO A 141 21.23 -19.20 -2.40
CA PRO A 141 22.65 -19.50 -2.46
C PRO A 141 22.84 -20.98 -2.83
N TYR A 142 23.49 -21.24 -3.97
CA TYR A 142 23.86 -22.59 -4.34
C TYR A 142 24.95 -23.06 -3.37
N VAL A 143 24.79 -24.26 -2.80
CA VAL A 143 25.76 -24.82 -1.86
C VAL A 143 27.11 -24.98 -2.57
N GLY A 144 28.09 -24.12 -2.24
CA GLY A 144 29.45 -24.17 -2.77
C GLY A 144 29.95 -22.93 -3.52
N GLU A 145 29.12 -21.90 -3.69
CA GLU A 145 29.56 -20.63 -4.28
C GLU A 145 30.03 -19.67 -3.18
N GLU A 146 31.25 -19.14 -3.30
CA GLU A 146 31.76 -18.07 -2.42
C GLU A 146 30.81 -16.87 -2.54
N SER A 147 30.04 -16.61 -1.47
CA SER A 147 29.15 -15.47 -1.39
C SER A 147 29.95 -14.20 -1.66
N THR A 148 29.73 -13.58 -2.81
CA THR A 148 30.09 -12.17 -2.98
C THR A 148 29.36 -11.40 -1.86
N PRO A 149 30.02 -10.46 -1.17
CA PRO A 149 29.36 -9.72 -0.10
C PRO A 149 28.25 -8.89 -0.73
N VAL A 150 27.01 -9.34 -0.58
CA VAL A 150 25.80 -8.59 -0.90
C VAL A 150 25.95 -7.22 -0.25
N ARG A 151 25.84 -6.15 -1.05
CA ARG A 151 25.81 -4.78 -0.54
C ARG A 151 24.45 -4.55 0.11
N VAL A 152 24.29 -5.09 1.32
CA VAL A 152 23.14 -4.84 2.18
C VAL A 152 23.16 -3.34 2.50
N GLU A 153 22.04 -2.66 2.22
CA GLU A 153 21.74 -1.31 2.72
C GLU A 153 22.17 -1.23 4.19
N PRO A 154 22.87 -0.17 4.67
CA PRO A 154 23.48 -0.18 5.99
C PRO A 154 22.44 -0.48 7.07
N CYS A 155 22.42 -1.73 7.54
CA CYS A 155 21.65 -2.11 8.71
C CYS A 155 22.18 -1.26 9.86
N ASN A 156 21.28 -0.84 10.77
CA ASN A 156 21.66 -0.01 11.92
C ASN A 156 22.95 -0.56 12.57
N PRO A 157 24.01 0.24 12.75
CA PRO A 157 25.31 -0.23 13.24
C PRO A 157 25.22 -1.00 14.57
N ALA A 158 24.19 -0.73 15.38
CA ALA A 158 23.90 -1.49 16.60
C ALA A 158 23.57 -2.97 16.32
N VAL A 159 22.81 -3.27 15.27
CA VAL A 159 22.42 -4.64 14.89
C VAL A 159 23.61 -5.41 14.33
N ILE A 160 24.50 -4.73 13.58
CA ILE A 160 25.73 -5.33 13.07
C ILE A 160 26.68 -5.68 14.23
N GLN A 161 26.79 -4.80 15.21
CA GLN A 161 27.61 -5.01 16.41
C GLN A 161 27.09 -6.18 17.24
N GLU A 162 25.78 -6.25 17.50
CA GLU A 162 25.15 -7.35 18.24
C GLU A 162 25.39 -8.69 17.54
N ARG A 163 25.21 -8.74 16.21
CA ARG A 163 25.47 -9.94 15.41
C ARG A 163 26.92 -10.40 15.52
N GLN A 164 27.89 -9.48 15.44
CA GLN A 164 29.31 -9.81 15.59
C GLN A 164 29.63 -10.34 16.99
N GLU A 165 29.07 -9.73 18.04
CA GLU A 165 29.26 -10.17 19.41
C GLU A 165 28.71 -11.59 19.65
N VAL A 166 27.51 -11.89 19.12
CA VAL A 166 26.91 -13.23 19.20
C VAL A 166 27.78 -14.25 18.47
N LEU A 167 28.31 -13.93 17.29
CA LEU A 167 29.20 -14.82 16.54
C LEU A 167 30.49 -15.13 17.29
N GLU A 168 31.14 -14.11 17.87
CA GLU A 168 32.36 -14.33 18.67
C GLU A 168 32.08 -15.16 19.92
N LYS A 169 30.94 -14.94 20.59
CA LYS A 169 30.53 -15.77 21.73
C LYS A 169 30.34 -17.23 21.34
N VAL A 170 29.68 -17.50 20.21
CA VAL A 170 29.50 -18.86 19.69
C VAL A 170 30.84 -19.50 19.35
N ARG A 171 31.74 -18.75 18.70
CA ARG A 171 33.09 -19.21 18.34
C ARG A 171 33.90 -19.60 19.57
N GLN A 172 33.88 -18.75 20.60
CA GLN A 172 34.55 -18.99 21.88
C GLN A 172 33.99 -20.23 22.58
N LYS A 173 32.65 -20.36 22.67
CA LYS A 173 32.01 -21.52 23.31
C LYS A 173 32.30 -22.83 22.58
N ASN A 174 32.33 -22.82 21.26
CA ASN A 174 32.72 -23.99 20.48
C ASN A 174 34.19 -24.38 20.71
N GLN A 175 35.08 -23.39 20.88
CA GLN A 175 36.48 -23.66 21.20
C GLN A 175 36.64 -24.25 22.60
N GLU A 176 35.94 -23.72 23.60
CA GLU A 176 35.88 -24.29 24.96
C GLU A 176 35.39 -25.75 24.95
N MET A 177 34.32 -26.02 24.20
CA MET A 177 33.77 -27.38 24.07
C MET A 177 34.77 -28.34 23.43
N LYS A 178 35.53 -27.90 22.41
CA LYS A 178 36.61 -28.72 21.82
C LYS A 178 37.67 -29.08 22.84
N VAL A 179 38.15 -28.11 23.60
CA VAL A 179 39.16 -28.34 24.65
C VAL A 179 38.64 -29.32 25.70
N LEU A 180 37.38 -29.19 26.11
CA LEU A 180 36.77 -30.11 27.07
C LEU A 180 36.65 -31.54 26.51
N MET A 181 36.24 -31.68 25.25
CA MET A 181 36.17 -32.99 24.58
C MET A 181 37.54 -33.66 24.51
N ASP A 182 38.59 -32.91 24.21
CA ASP A 182 39.95 -33.44 24.16
C ASP A 182 40.45 -33.84 25.56
N GLN A 183 40.13 -33.04 26.58
CA GLN A 183 40.44 -33.39 27.97
C GLN A 183 39.72 -34.67 28.42
N MET A 184 38.42 -34.80 28.12
CA MET A 184 37.65 -36.01 28.41
C MET A 184 38.22 -37.23 27.67
N ARG A 185 38.63 -37.05 26.41
CA ARG A 185 39.28 -38.11 25.63
C ARG A 185 40.57 -38.58 26.29
N ASN A 186 41.43 -37.66 26.73
CA ASN A 186 42.68 -38.01 27.41
C ASN A 186 42.43 -38.75 28.72
N LEU A 187 41.46 -38.30 29.53
CA LEU A 187 41.09 -38.99 30.77
C LEU A 187 40.59 -40.42 30.51
N LEU A 188 39.79 -40.63 29.47
CA LEU A 188 39.33 -41.97 29.08
C LEU A 188 40.49 -42.85 28.63
N TRP A 189 41.46 -42.30 27.89
CA TRP A 189 42.69 -42.99 27.53
C TRP A 189 43.50 -43.40 28.77
N ASP A 190 43.71 -42.49 29.71
CA ASP A 190 44.46 -42.75 30.95
C ASP A 190 43.80 -43.84 31.80
N VAL A 191 42.47 -43.78 31.94
CA VAL A 191 41.69 -44.81 32.65
C VAL A 191 41.82 -46.17 31.96
N ASN A 192 41.66 -46.24 30.64
CA ASN A 192 41.79 -47.49 29.90
C ASN A 192 43.21 -48.08 29.98
N ALA A 193 44.25 -47.22 29.93
CA ALA A 193 45.62 -47.64 30.13
C ALA A 193 45.86 -48.19 31.54
N MET A 194 45.38 -47.50 32.57
CA MET A 194 45.49 -47.95 33.97
C MET A 194 44.73 -49.26 34.24
N LEU A 195 43.55 -49.45 33.63
CA LEU A 195 42.78 -50.69 33.76
C LEU A 195 43.45 -51.87 33.06
N THR A 196 44.14 -51.63 31.95
CA THR A 196 44.87 -52.67 31.21
C THR A 196 46.10 -53.15 31.98
N MET A 197 46.81 -52.24 32.67
CA MET A 197 47.97 -52.58 33.50
C MET A 197 47.63 -53.29 34.83
N ARG A 198 46.35 -53.35 35.22
CA ARG A 198 45.89 -54.07 36.43
C ARG A 198 45.35 -55.49 36.15
N LYS A 199 45.43 -55.96 34.91
CA LYS A 199 45.22 -57.37 34.53
C LYS A 199 46.54 -58.12 34.53
#